data_AF-A0A8C7MYV5-F1
#
_entry.id   AF-A0A8C7MYV5-F1
#
_cell.length_a   1.000
_cell.length_b   1.000
_cell.length_c   1.000
_cell.angle_alpha   90.00
_cell.angle_beta   90.00
_cell.angle_gamma   90.00
#
_symmetry.space_group_name_H-M   'P 1'
#
loop_
_entity.id
_entity.type
_entity.pdbx_description
1 polymer ?
#
loop_
_entity_poly.entity_id
_entity_poly.type
_entity_poly.pdbx_seq_one_letter_code
_entity_poly.pdbx_strand_id
1 'polypeptide(L)'
;TMVGRLCFRNVNALAPMVRVGTLPTRLLSLDYGADIVYSEVSLSVEKVQVLETVDFVAPDERVMFRTCEKEKDRVVFQMGTADPDRALIVARLVENDVAAIDVNMGCPKEYSTKGGMGAALLSDPDKIEAILRTLVKGVSKPVTCKIRILPTLEDTVSLVKRIENTGVAAIAVHGRLKDERPRHPVHCDFIQAIAEAVSIPVIANGGSLDRVKAHADIEEFRKVTGASSVMVARAAMWNPSVFRSQGLLSVEEVMEEYLKYAIRYDNHAFNTKYCLCQMLRDKVESPLGKQLKSAQTNKEICEGYGLQEYYKKTQAELQYPGEFSPKMFLLEWSRKENLEQPRYETVQRSQDRAFQSMVTMTGKKYRSTLWEKSKKYAEQASAIVCLRVLGLPEGRAGEEYSGLVGKRKREEKNMHSLTTTL
;
A
#
# COMPACT_ATOMS: atom_id res chain seq x y z
N THR A 1 -17.06 -23.52 3.47
CA THR A 1 -16.77 -22.76 4.71
C THR A 1 -16.36 -21.36 4.30
N MET A 2 -17.23 -20.36 4.46
CA MET A 2 -16.89 -18.97 4.10
C MET A 2 -15.86 -18.44 5.10
N VAL A 3 -14.58 -18.42 4.70
CA VAL A 3 -13.54 -17.62 5.36
C VAL A 3 -14.05 -16.18 5.43
N GLY A 4 -14.08 -15.62 6.64
CA GLY A 4 -14.94 -14.50 7.01
C GLY A 4 -14.72 -13.24 6.17
N ARG A 5 -15.80 -12.73 5.57
CA ARG A 5 -15.81 -11.37 4.98
C ARG A 5 -15.46 -10.34 6.06
N LEU A 6 -14.70 -9.31 5.69
CA LEU A 6 -14.34 -8.21 6.59
C LEU A 6 -15.59 -7.59 7.24
N CYS A 7 -15.59 -7.45 8.57
CA CYS A 7 -16.66 -6.84 9.33
C CYS A 7 -16.37 -5.36 9.58
N PHE A 8 -17.34 -4.48 9.33
CA PHE A 8 -17.21 -3.04 9.52
C PHE A 8 -17.91 -2.53 10.80
N ARG A 9 -18.31 -3.42 11.72
CA ARG A 9 -18.94 -3.06 13.00
C ARG A 9 -17.91 -3.06 14.13
N ASN A 10 -17.98 -2.07 15.01
CA ASN A 10 -17.11 -1.91 16.17
C ASN A 10 -15.62 -1.91 15.80
N VAL A 11 -15.27 -1.21 14.71
CA VAL A 11 -13.89 -1.10 14.23
C VAL A 11 -13.36 0.32 14.34
N ASN A 12 -12.06 0.41 14.64
CA ASN A 12 -11.26 1.61 14.56
C ASN A 12 -10.45 1.58 13.26
N ALA A 13 -10.81 2.44 12.31
CA ALA A 13 -10.23 2.44 10.97
C ALA A 13 -9.25 3.62 10.76
N LEU A 14 -8.11 3.36 10.12
CA LEU A 14 -7.29 4.41 9.53
C LEU A 14 -7.96 4.94 8.25
N ALA A 15 -8.19 6.25 8.18
CA ALA A 15 -8.81 6.89 7.03
C ALA A 15 -7.89 6.90 5.78
N PRO A 16 -8.46 6.87 4.57
CA PRO A 16 -7.68 7.07 3.34
C PRO A 16 -7.16 8.50 3.28
N MET A 17 -5.86 8.65 3.08
CA MET A 17 -5.18 9.95 3.06
C MET A 17 -4.12 9.94 1.96
N VAL A 18 -4.28 10.81 0.95
CA VAL A 18 -3.30 10.93 -0.14
C VAL A 18 -1.93 11.28 0.41
N ARG A 19 -0.88 10.58 -0.06
CA ARG A 19 0.51 10.58 0.44
C ARG A 19 0.73 9.97 1.82
N VAL A 20 -0.24 9.98 2.73
CA VAL A 20 -0.03 9.46 4.09
C VAL A 20 -0.40 7.98 4.18
N GLY A 21 -1.46 7.54 3.49
CA GLY A 21 -1.97 6.18 3.51
C GLY A 21 -1.13 5.17 2.71
N THR A 22 0.19 5.34 2.65
CA THR A 22 1.15 4.38 2.08
C THR A 22 1.40 3.21 3.05
N LEU A 23 2.03 2.14 2.56
CA LEU A 23 2.23 0.90 3.33
C LEU A 23 2.81 1.14 4.74
N PRO A 24 3.86 1.97 4.94
CA PRO A 24 4.44 2.17 6.26
C PRO A 24 3.44 2.70 7.31
N THR A 25 2.61 3.70 6.96
CA THR A 25 1.61 4.22 7.89
C THR A 25 0.51 3.22 8.18
N ARG A 26 0.10 2.43 7.18
CA ARG A 26 -0.93 1.39 7.37
C ARG A 26 -0.45 0.31 8.32
N LEU A 27 0.75 -0.24 8.10
CA LEU A 27 1.33 -1.24 8.99
C LEU A 27 1.54 -0.72 10.41
N LEU A 28 2.06 0.50 10.54
CA LEU A 28 2.26 1.11 11.85
C LEU A 28 0.93 1.37 12.59
N SER A 29 -0.13 1.74 11.86
CA SER A 29 -1.46 1.89 12.46
C SER A 29 -2.03 0.55 12.93
N LEU A 30 -1.80 -0.54 12.19
CA LEU A 30 -2.18 -1.89 12.60
C LEU A 30 -1.42 -2.34 13.86
N ASP A 31 -0.12 -2.07 13.94
CA ASP A 31 0.69 -2.38 15.12
C ASP A 31 0.18 -1.67 16.38
N TYR A 32 -0.33 -0.45 16.21
CA TYR A 32 -0.93 0.30 17.30
C TYR A 32 -2.40 0.01 17.54
N GLY A 33 -3.04 -0.92 16.83
CA GLY A 33 -4.38 -1.39 17.15
C GLY A 33 -5.51 -0.86 16.26
N ALA A 34 -5.20 -0.32 15.07
CA ALA A 34 -6.23 -0.16 14.04
C ALA A 34 -6.73 -1.54 13.58
N ASP A 35 -8.04 -1.70 13.44
CA ASP A 35 -8.66 -2.94 12.96
C ASP A 35 -8.65 -3.00 11.42
N ILE A 36 -8.82 -1.85 10.78
CA ILE A 36 -8.93 -1.69 9.34
C ILE A 36 -8.06 -0.51 8.89
N VAL A 37 -7.39 -0.66 7.75
CA VAL A 37 -6.55 0.42 7.18
C VAL A 37 -6.92 0.68 5.72
N TYR A 38 -7.22 1.94 5.39
CA TYR A 38 -7.53 2.32 4.01
C TYR A 38 -6.27 2.76 3.26
N SER A 39 -6.13 2.35 2.01
CA SER A 39 -5.10 2.84 1.10
C SER A 39 -5.33 4.30 0.72
N GLU A 40 -4.31 4.93 0.13
CA GLU A 40 -4.56 6.15 -0.65
C GLU A 40 -5.33 5.86 -1.95
N VAL A 41 -5.84 6.92 -2.57
CA VAL A 41 -6.66 6.87 -3.78
C VAL A 41 -5.79 6.59 -5.01
N SER A 42 -6.03 5.47 -5.69
CA SER A 42 -5.26 5.07 -6.88
C SER A 42 -6.12 4.66 -8.08
N LEU A 43 -5.63 4.93 -9.28
CA LEU A 43 -6.24 4.58 -10.58
C LEU A 43 -5.17 4.01 -11.51
N SER A 44 -5.48 2.89 -12.17
CA SER A 44 -4.67 2.14 -13.16
C SER A 44 -3.34 1.62 -12.64
N VAL A 45 -3.20 0.30 -12.62
CA VAL A 45 -2.04 -0.37 -12.05
C VAL A 45 -1.72 -1.66 -12.79
N GLU A 46 -0.45 -2.04 -12.84
CA GLU A 46 0.02 -3.38 -13.23
C GLU A 46 0.57 -4.10 -11.99
N LYS A 47 0.28 -5.40 -11.85
CA LYS A 47 0.70 -6.19 -10.69
C LYS A 47 2.14 -6.68 -10.86
N VAL A 48 3.00 -6.31 -9.92
CA VAL A 48 4.38 -6.77 -9.81
C VAL A 48 4.59 -7.28 -8.38
N GLN A 49 5.22 -8.43 -8.21
CA GLN A 49 5.71 -8.82 -6.88
C GLN A 49 7.15 -8.34 -6.77
N VAL A 50 7.57 -7.75 -5.66
CA VAL A 50 8.96 -7.37 -5.30
C VAL A 50 8.96 -7.21 -3.76
N LEU A 51 10.06 -7.44 -3.03
CA LEU A 51 10.13 -7.18 -1.55
C LEU A 51 9.10 -7.90 -0.63
N GLU A 52 8.62 -9.10 -0.98
CA GLU A 52 7.49 -9.75 -0.26
C GLU A 52 6.20 -8.90 -0.29
N THR A 53 6.12 -7.96 -1.23
CA THR A 53 4.96 -7.11 -1.48
C THR A 53 4.32 -7.43 -2.82
N VAL A 54 3.07 -7.00 -2.93
CA VAL A 54 2.37 -6.85 -4.21
C VAL A 54 2.30 -5.37 -4.52
N ASP A 55 2.91 -4.99 -5.63
CA ASP A 55 2.98 -3.65 -6.16
C ASP A 55 2.05 -3.51 -7.35
N PHE A 56 1.43 -2.34 -7.41
CA PHE A 56 0.46 -1.95 -8.39
C PHE A 56 1.00 -0.66 -9.03
N VAL A 57 1.54 -0.79 -10.24
CA VAL A 57 2.45 0.18 -10.85
C VAL A 57 1.79 0.90 -12.03
N ALA A 58 1.90 2.22 -12.11
CA ALA A 58 1.42 2.99 -13.25
C ALA A 58 2.34 2.81 -14.49
N PRO A 59 1.88 3.16 -15.72
CA PRO A 59 2.70 3.04 -16.93
C PRO A 59 4.03 3.82 -16.91
N ASP A 60 4.14 4.82 -16.04
CA ASP A 60 5.37 5.61 -15.79
C ASP A 60 6.27 5.00 -14.70
N GLU A 61 6.07 3.71 -14.37
CA GLU A 61 6.81 2.91 -13.40
C GLU A 61 6.65 3.37 -11.93
N ARG A 62 5.74 4.33 -11.66
CA ARG A 62 5.44 4.73 -10.29
C ARG A 62 4.58 3.67 -9.59
N VAL A 63 5.05 3.20 -8.44
CA VAL A 63 4.24 2.35 -7.53
C VAL A 63 3.07 3.19 -7.00
N MET A 64 1.84 2.83 -7.39
CA MET A 64 0.59 3.51 -7.01
C MET A 64 -0.05 2.87 -5.77
N PHE A 65 0.16 1.57 -5.57
CA PHE A 65 -0.26 0.87 -4.36
C PHE A 65 0.73 -0.28 -4.11
N ARG A 66 1.19 -0.41 -2.87
CA ARG A 66 2.05 -1.50 -2.42
C ARG A 66 1.38 -2.11 -1.19
N THR A 67 1.21 -3.42 -1.16
CA THR A 67 0.61 -4.16 -0.03
C THR A 67 1.44 -5.39 0.32
N CYS A 68 1.22 -5.98 1.49
CA CYS A 68 1.90 -7.19 1.93
C CYS A 68 0.95 -8.10 2.72
N GLU A 69 1.36 -9.35 2.94
CA GLU A 69 0.52 -10.36 3.61
C GLU A 69 0.04 -9.90 5.00
N LYS A 70 0.84 -9.10 5.73
CA LYS A 70 0.51 -8.59 7.07
C LYS A 70 -0.79 -7.78 7.13
N GLU A 71 -1.13 -7.05 6.07
CA GLU A 71 -2.33 -6.21 6.02
C GLU A 71 -3.44 -6.74 5.11
N LYS A 72 -3.20 -7.82 4.36
CA LYS A 72 -4.09 -8.32 3.30
C LYS A 72 -5.54 -8.52 3.74
N ASP A 73 -5.75 -9.03 4.96
CA ASP A 73 -7.08 -9.26 5.53
C ASP A 73 -7.67 -8.03 6.24
N ARG A 74 -6.99 -6.88 6.22
CA ARG A 74 -7.38 -5.64 6.90
C ARG A 74 -7.33 -4.38 6.02
N VAL A 75 -6.67 -4.46 4.86
CA VAL A 75 -6.48 -3.33 3.96
C VAL A 75 -7.70 -3.15 3.05
N VAL A 76 -8.20 -1.93 2.98
CA VAL A 76 -9.28 -1.52 2.08
C VAL A 76 -8.70 -0.66 0.97
N PHE A 77 -8.85 -1.10 -0.27
CA PHE A 77 -8.38 -0.34 -1.42
C PHE A 77 -9.38 0.75 -1.78
N GLN A 78 -9.03 2.03 -1.58
CA GLN A 78 -9.86 3.14 -2.01
C GLN A 78 -9.51 3.58 -3.44
N MET A 79 -10.50 3.65 -4.32
CA MET A 79 -10.38 4.21 -5.66
C MET A 79 -11.17 5.51 -5.80
N GLY A 80 -10.69 6.39 -6.68
CA GLY A 80 -11.45 7.51 -7.21
C GLY A 80 -11.90 7.11 -8.60
N THR A 81 -13.18 7.18 -8.90
CA THR A 81 -13.70 6.81 -10.24
C THR A 81 -14.93 7.63 -10.56
N ALA A 82 -15.23 7.77 -11.84
CA ALA A 82 -16.47 8.35 -12.36
C ALA A 82 -17.12 7.43 -13.40
N ASP A 83 -16.59 6.22 -13.56
CA ASP A 83 -16.92 5.27 -14.62
C ASP A 83 -17.07 3.85 -14.01
N PRO A 84 -18.25 3.21 -14.12
CA PRO A 84 -18.50 1.89 -13.53
C PRO A 84 -17.59 0.78 -14.06
N ASP A 85 -17.36 0.73 -15.38
CA ASP A 85 -16.61 -0.34 -16.02
C ASP A 85 -15.13 -0.28 -15.65
N ARG A 86 -14.56 0.93 -15.68
CA ARG A 86 -13.18 1.17 -15.22
C ARG A 86 -13.02 0.85 -13.75
N ALA A 87 -14.00 1.19 -12.92
CA ALA A 87 -13.99 0.84 -11.50
C ALA A 87 -13.90 -0.68 -11.31
N LEU A 88 -14.70 -1.44 -12.06
CA LEU A 88 -14.71 -2.90 -11.99
C LEU A 88 -13.40 -3.53 -12.45
N ILE A 89 -12.80 -3.02 -13.52
CA ILE A 89 -11.49 -3.49 -14.00
C ILE A 89 -10.44 -3.34 -12.91
N VAL A 90 -10.37 -2.16 -12.28
CA VAL A 90 -9.41 -1.90 -11.19
C VAL A 90 -9.72 -2.76 -9.97
N ALA A 91 -10.99 -2.91 -9.60
CA ALA A 91 -11.40 -3.70 -8.45
C ALA A 91 -10.98 -5.18 -8.59
N ARG A 92 -11.24 -5.80 -9.74
CA ARG A 92 -10.84 -7.19 -10.04
C ARG A 92 -9.34 -7.40 -10.03
N LEU A 93 -8.58 -6.38 -10.41
CA LEU A 93 -7.14 -6.46 -10.43
C LEU A 93 -6.54 -6.54 -9.01
N VAL A 94 -7.15 -5.85 -8.03
CA VAL A 94 -6.64 -5.78 -6.66
C VAL A 94 -7.34 -6.75 -5.69
N GLU A 95 -8.52 -7.29 -6.03
CA GLU A 95 -9.41 -7.97 -5.06
C GLU A 95 -8.77 -9.16 -4.33
N ASN A 96 -7.77 -9.83 -4.93
CA ASN A 96 -7.10 -10.98 -4.31
C ASN A 96 -6.03 -10.57 -3.27
N ASP A 97 -5.64 -9.30 -3.25
CA ASP A 97 -4.56 -8.78 -2.42
C ASP A 97 -5.08 -7.83 -1.32
N VAL A 98 -6.40 -7.64 -1.23
CA VAL A 98 -7.05 -6.72 -0.28
C VAL A 98 -8.30 -7.32 0.37
N ALA A 99 -8.74 -6.73 1.47
CA ALA A 99 -9.87 -7.21 2.25
C ALA A 99 -11.22 -6.65 1.76
N ALA A 100 -11.23 -5.44 1.21
CA ALA A 100 -12.41 -4.78 0.66
C ALA A 100 -12.04 -3.69 -0.38
N ILE A 101 -13.03 -3.24 -1.13
CA ILE A 101 -12.95 -2.16 -2.11
C ILE A 101 -13.75 -0.96 -1.61
N ASP A 102 -13.22 0.26 -1.73
CA ASP A 102 -13.92 1.49 -1.35
C ASP A 102 -13.94 2.51 -2.49
N VAL A 103 -15.05 3.22 -2.64
CA VAL A 103 -15.17 4.33 -3.60
C VAL A 103 -15.14 5.69 -2.89
N ASN A 104 -14.20 6.53 -3.30
CA ASN A 104 -14.11 7.92 -2.81
C ASN A 104 -15.17 8.80 -3.47
N MET A 105 -16.10 9.29 -2.65
CA MET A 105 -17.15 10.25 -3.03
C MET A 105 -17.05 11.55 -2.19
N GLY A 106 -15.91 11.78 -1.51
CA GLY A 106 -15.76 12.85 -0.52
C GLY A 106 -14.63 13.85 -0.79
N CYS A 107 -13.73 13.57 -1.76
CA CYS A 107 -12.60 14.45 -2.06
C CYS A 107 -13.06 15.75 -2.76
N PRO A 108 -12.84 16.94 -2.18
CA PRO A 108 -13.25 18.21 -2.78
C PRO A 108 -12.17 18.85 -3.68
N LYS A 109 -11.02 18.18 -3.88
CA LYS A 109 -9.88 18.74 -4.60
C LYS A 109 -10.13 18.75 -6.12
N GLU A 110 -9.65 19.79 -6.79
CA GLU A 110 -9.89 20.01 -8.22
C GLU A 110 -9.47 18.84 -9.11
N TYR A 111 -8.32 18.19 -8.83
CA TYR A 111 -7.85 17.04 -9.61
C TYR A 111 -8.86 15.87 -9.57
N SER A 112 -9.66 15.76 -8.52
CA SER A 112 -10.72 14.76 -8.38
C SER A 112 -12.01 15.25 -9.05
N THR A 113 -12.45 16.47 -8.73
CA THR A 113 -13.75 16.98 -9.17
C THR A 113 -13.81 17.28 -10.66
N LYS A 114 -12.71 17.73 -11.29
CA LYS A 114 -12.63 17.94 -12.74
C LYS A 114 -12.78 16.64 -13.54
N GLY A 115 -12.37 15.51 -12.95
CA GLY A 115 -12.57 14.18 -13.53
C GLY A 115 -13.94 13.56 -13.22
N GLY A 116 -14.86 14.31 -12.60
CA GLY A 116 -16.17 13.79 -12.18
C GLY A 116 -16.13 12.87 -10.95
N MET A 117 -15.01 12.79 -10.24
CA MET A 117 -14.78 11.87 -9.11
C MET A 117 -14.87 12.59 -7.76
N GLY A 118 -14.88 11.83 -6.66
CA GLY A 118 -14.87 12.39 -5.32
C GLY A 118 -16.17 13.14 -5.04
N ALA A 119 -16.08 14.33 -4.44
CA ALA A 119 -17.28 15.12 -4.08
C ALA A 119 -18.13 15.57 -5.28
N ALA A 120 -17.63 15.45 -6.52
CA ALA A 120 -18.44 15.70 -7.72
C ALA A 120 -19.49 14.60 -7.96
N LEU A 121 -19.28 13.38 -7.46
CA LEU A 121 -20.27 12.31 -7.55
C LEU A 121 -21.53 12.60 -6.74
N LEU A 122 -21.41 13.39 -5.66
CA LEU A 122 -22.51 13.68 -4.74
C LEU A 122 -23.69 14.43 -5.39
N SER A 123 -23.46 15.08 -6.53
CA SER A 123 -24.51 15.72 -7.34
C SER A 123 -25.13 14.82 -8.39
N ASP A 124 -24.67 13.57 -8.51
CA ASP A 124 -25.14 12.59 -9.50
C ASP A 124 -25.39 11.22 -8.84
N PRO A 125 -26.50 11.08 -8.10
CA PRO A 125 -26.84 9.83 -7.41
C PRO A 125 -27.02 8.63 -8.35
N ASP A 126 -27.46 8.86 -9.61
CA ASP A 126 -27.64 7.78 -10.59
C ASP A 126 -26.29 7.18 -10.99
N LYS A 127 -25.27 8.02 -11.20
CA LYS A 127 -23.90 7.56 -11.42
C LYS A 127 -23.32 6.84 -10.19
N ILE A 128 -23.61 7.32 -8.98
CA ILE A 128 -23.22 6.63 -7.74
C ILE A 128 -23.79 5.21 -7.73
N GLU A 129 -25.09 5.06 -7.98
CA GLU A 129 -25.74 3.74 -8.02
C GLU A 129 -25.15 2.85 -9.11
N ALA A 130 -24.90 3.38 -10.31
CA ALA A 130 -24.31 2.62 -11.40
C ALA A 130 -22.91 2.07 -11.03
N ILE A 131 -22.04 2.90 -10.44
CA ILE A 131 -20.71 2.48 -10.00
C ILE A 131 -20.82 1.41 -8.91
N LEU A 132 -21.59 1.67 -7.84
CA LEU A 132 -21.68 0.78 -6.69
C LEU A 132 -22.33 -0.56 -7.04
N ARG A 133 -23.43 -0.58 -7.80
CA ARG A 133 -24.08 -1.83 -8.23
C ARG A 133 -23.16 -2.67 -9.11
N THR A 134 -22.37 -2.03 -9.97
CA THR A 134 -21.40 -2.72 -10.83
C THR A 134 -20.31 -3.39 -10.00
N LEU A 135 -19.76 -2.68 -9.01
CA LEU A 135 -18.75 -3.22 -8.11
C LEU A 135 -19.32 -4.35 -7.23
N VAL A 136 -20.44 -4.12 -6.56
CA VAL A 136 -21.07 -5.10 -5.66
C VAL A 136 -21.40 -6.42 -6.37
N LYS A 137 -21.81 -6.36 -7.64
CA LYS A 137 -22.07 -7.57 -8.46
C LYS A 137 -20.81 -8.19 -9.04
N GLY A 138 -19.75 -7.39 -9.20
CA GLY A 138 -18.62 -7.72 -10.06
C GLY A 138 -17.37 -8.25 -9.35
N VAL A 139 -17.24 -8.04 -8.04
CA VAL A 139 -16.14 -8.55 -7.20
C VAL A 139 -16.64 -9.44 -6.06
N SER A 140 -15.74 -10.29 -5.55
CA SER A 140 -16.02 -11.21 -4.44
C SER A 140 -15.91 -10.55 -3.06
N LYS A 141 -15.18 -9.44 -2.98
CA LYS A 141 -14.90 -8.69 -1.74
C LYS A 141 -16.02 -7.70 -1.39
N PRO A 142 -16.20 -7.35 -0.10
CA PRO A 142 -17.11 -6.27 0.30
C PRO A 142 -16.77 -4.95 -0.39
N VAL A 143 -17.81 -4.20 -0.77
CA VAL A 143 -17.67 -2.86 -1.36
C VAL A 143 -18.21 -1.84 -0.36
N THR A 144 -17.45 -0.79 -0.09
CA THR A 144 -17.85 0.35 0.74
C THR A 144 -17.73 1.66 -0.04
N CYS A 145 -18.20 2.76 0.53
CA CYS A 145 -17.90 4.08 0.01
C CYS A 145 -17.71 5.11 1.12
N LYS A 146 -16.99 6.18 0.80
CA LYS A 146 -16.77 7.31 1.69
C LYS A 146 -17.33 8.62 1.12
N ILE A 147 -18.27 9.23 1.83
CA ILE A 147 -18.96 10.46 1.41
C ILE A 147 -18.63 11.66 2.31
N ARG A 148 -19.07 12.84 1.87
CA ARG A 148 -19.33 14.03 2.71
C ARG A 148 -20.84 14.25 2.81
N ILE A 149 -21.29 14.97 3.83
CA ILE A 149 -22.70 15.36 3.97
C ILE A 149 -23.10 16.41 2.91
N LEU A 150 -24.40 16.46 2.60
CA LEU A 150 -25.02 17.43 1.70
C LEU A 150 -25.55 18.64 2.50
N PRO A 151 -25.93 19.76 1.84
CA PRO A 151 -26.40 20.97 2.52
C PRO A 151 -27.57 20.77 3.48
N THR A 152 -28.43 19.78 3.24
CA THR A 152 -29.56 19.46 4.11
C THR A 152 -29.47 18.03 4.65
N LEU A 153 -30.05 17.83 5.83
CA LEU A 153 -30.14 16.51 6.46
C LEU A 153 -30.98 15.55 5.61
N GLU A 154 -32.10 16.04 5.08
CA GLU A 154 -33.02 15.28 4.23
C GLU A 154 -32.32 14.76 2.97
N ASP A 155 -31.62 15.61 2.25
CA ASP A 155 -30.87 15.22 1.04
C ASP A 155 -29.79 14.20 1.38
N THR A 156 -29.08 14.40 2.50
CA THR A 156 -28.02 13.50 2.94
C THR A 156 -28.59 12.11 3.26
N VAL A 157 -29.67 12.04 4.04
CA VAL A 157 -30.32 10.76 4.39
C VAL A 157 -30.90 10.08 3.15
N SER A 158 -31.53 10.84 2.24
CA SER A 158 -32.05 10.34 0.97
C SER A 158 -30.94 9.70 0.12
N LEU A 159 -29.80 10.38 -0.04
CA LEU A 159 -28.64 9.84 -0.76
C LEU A 159 -28.10 8.57 -0.10
N VAL A 160 -27.96 8.53 1.23
CA VAL A 160 -27.41 7.36 1.92
C VAL A 160 -28.33 6.14 1.82
N LYS A 161 -29.66 6.32 1.85
CA LYS A 161 -30.62 5.24 1.58
C LYS A 161 -30.50 4.69 0.16
N ARG A 162 -30.30 5.57 -0.84
CA ARG A 162 -30.02 5.14 -2.22
C ARG A 162 -28.73 4.33 -2.31
N ILE A 163 -27.68 4.78 -1.63
CA ILE A 163 -26.39 4.06 -1.53
C ILE A 163 -26.57 2.69 -0.88
N GLU A 164 -27.28 2.58 0.26
CA GLU A 164 -27.57 1.31 0.93
C GLU A 164 -28.24 0.30 -0.03
N ASN A 165 -29.22 0.76 -0.82
CA ASN A 165 -29.94 -0.06 -1.80
C ASN A 165 -29.06 -0.62 -2.94
N THR A 166 -27.80 -0.21 -3.05
CA THR A 166 -26.84 -0.78 -4.00
C THR A 166 -26.20 -2.07 -3.49
N GLY A 167 -26.30 -2.36 -2.20
CA GLY A 167 -25.71 -3.55 -1.55
C GLY A 167 -24.30 -3.34 -1.01
N VAL A 168 -23.86 -2.10 -0.80
CA VAL A 168 -22.59 -1.82 -0.10
C VAL A 168 -22.59 -2.37 1.32
N ALA A 169 -21.42 -2.82 1.78
CA ALA A 169 -21.25 -3.45 3.08
C ALA A 169 -21.16 -2.45 4.24
N ALA A 170 -20.77 -1.21 3.98
CA ALA A 170 -20.69 -0.12 4.95
C ALA A 170 -20.54 1.23 4.23
N ILE A 171 -20.80 2.32 4.96
CA ILE A 171 -20.58 3.69 4.49
C ILE A 171 -19.80 4.52 5.51
N ALA A 172 -18.72 5.17 5.06
CA ALA A 172 -17.99 6.13 5.87
C ALA A 172 -18.48 7.56 5.60
N VAL A 173 -18.86 8.29 6.65
CA VAL A 173 -19.43 9.64 6.54
C VAL A 173 -18.49 10.64 7.18
N HIS A 174 -17.90 11.51 6.35
CA HIS A 174 -17.28 12.73 6.88
C HIS A 174 -18.39 13.75 7.14
N GLY A 175 -18.67 14.03 8.42
CA GLY A 175 -19.68 15.00 8.87
C GLY A 175 -19.32 16.46 8.59
N ARG A 176 -18.84 16.78 7.39
CA ARG A 176 -18.60 18.14 6.91
C ARG A 176 -19.04 18.26 5.46
N LEU A 177 -19.62 19.40 5.11
CA LEU A 177 -19.97 19.78 3.74
C LEU A 177 -18.72 19.84 2.86
N LYS A 178 -18.89 19.79 1.54
CA LYS A 178 -17.78 19.89 0.55
C LYS A 178 -16.89 21.12 0.78
N ASP A 179 -17.50 22.26 1.07
CA ASP A 179 -16.79 23.54 1.21
C ASP A 179 -16.27 23.79 2.62
N GLU A 180 -16.72 23.00 3.60
CA GLU A 180 -16.23 23.08 4.97
C GLU A 180 -14.80 22.52 5.10
N ARG A 181 -13.95 23.38 5.69
CA ARG A 181 -12.54 23.12 6.02
C ARG A 181 -12.39 22.56 7.43
N PRO A 182 -11.21 22.00 7.78
CA PRO A 182 -10.96 21.40 9.09
C PRO A 182 -11.23 22.29 10.31
N ARG A 183 -11.21 23.63 10.15
CA ARG A 183 -11.55 24.60 11.20
C ARG A 183 -13.04 24.64 11.57
N HIS A 184 -13.91 24.20 10.65
CA HIS A 184 -15.35 24.14 10.93
C HIS A 184 -15.62 22.88 11.75
N PRO A 185 -16.57 22.91 12.68
CA PRO A 185 -16.90 21.74 13.49
C PRO A 185 -17.42 20.59 12.63
N VAL A 186 -17.34 19.36 13.16
CA VAL A 186 -17.99 18.20 12.56
C VAL A 186 -19.46 18.15 13.01
N HIS A 187 -20.37 17.93 12.06
CA HIS A 187 -21.80 17.77 12.27
C HIS A 187 -22.09 16.33 12.72
N CYS A 188 -22.04 16.10 14.04
CA CYS A 188 -22.30 14.78 14.63
C CYS A 188 -23.78 14.38 14.50
N ASP A 189 -24.68 15.35 14.56
CA ASP A 189 -26.12 15.21 14.37
C ASP A 189 -26.47 14.62 13.00
N PHE A 190 -25.78 15.04 11.94
CA PHE A 190 -25.93 14.44 10.61
C PHE A 190 -25.50 12.96 10.61
N ILE A 191 -24.35 12.65 11.21
CA ILE A 191 -23.86 11.25 11.25
C ILE A 191 -24.83 10.38 12.05
N GLN A 192 -25.37 10.90 13.17
CA GLN A 192 -26.35 10.21 13.99
C GLN A 192 -27.64 9.91 13.23
N ALA A 193 -28.24 10.92 12.60
CA ALA A 193 -29.44 10.72 11.81
C ALA A 193 -29.25 9.72 10.66
N ILE A 194 -28.06 9.70 10.04
CA ILE A 194 -27.73 8.69 9.03
C ILE A 194 -27.66 7.29 9.66
N ALA A 195 -26.97 7.13 10.79
CA ALA A 195 -26.83 5.85 11.48
C ALA A 195 -28.18 5.27 11.95
N GLU A 196 -29.14 6.12 12.30
CA GLU A 196 -30.51 5.71 12.64
C GLU A 196 -31.35 5.36 11.40
N ALA A 197 -31.03 5.93 10.24
CA ALA A 197 -31.84 5.81 9.03
C ALA A 197 -31.50 4.60 8.13
N VAL A 198 -30.37 3.93 8.35
CA VAL A 198 -29.92 2.78 7.55
C VAL A 198 -29.52 1.58 8.42
N SER A 199 -29.54 0.39 7.82
CA SER A 199 -29.20 -0.87 8.49
C SER A 199 -27.72 -1.27 8.38
N ILE A 200 -27.04 -0.79 7.32
CA ILE A 200 -25.61 -1.01 7.10
C ILE A 200 -24.76 -0.26 8.14
N PRO A 201 -23.56 -0.76 8.50
CA PRO A 201 -22.64 -0.06 9.38
C PRO A 201 -22.27 1.34 8.83
N VAL A 202 -22.49 2.36 9.67
CA VAL A 202 -21.98 3.72 9.44
C VAL A 202 -20.65 3.89 10.18
N ILE A 203 -19.66 4.43 9.48
CA ILE A 203 -18.32 4.71 10.02
C ILE A 203 -18.15 6.24 10.15
N ALA A 204 -18.15 6.75 11.38
CA ALA A 204 -18.04 8.18 11.64
C ALA A 204 -16.64 8.70 11.30
N ASN A 205 -16.58 9.83 10.59
CA ASN A 205 -15.32 10.48 10.23
C ASN A 205 -15.38 12.00 10.38
N GLY A 206 -14.21 12.60 10.65
CA GLY A 206 -14.05 14.05 10.76
C GLY A 206 -13.72 14.54 12.17
N GLY A 207 -13.71 13.66 13.18
CA GLY A 207 -13.53 14.04 14.58
C GLY A 207 -12.10 14.44 15.00
N SER A 208 -11.05 14.21 14.19
CA SER A 208 -9.68 14.53 14.62
C SER A 208 -9.49 16.00 15.04
N LEU A 209 -8.75 16.23 16.12
CA LEU A 209 -8.52 17.52 16.82
C LEU A 209 -9.71 18.00 17.65
N ASP A 210 -10.91 17.98 17.08
CA ASP A 210 -12.11 18.55 17.72
C ASP A 210 -12.70 17.59 18.77
N ARG A 211 -12.73 16.30 18.40
CA ARG A 211 -13.31 15.21 19.19
C ARG A 211 -12.28 14.15 19.53
N VAL A 212 -11.39 13.79 18.61
CA VAL A 212 -10.42 12.70 18.76
C VAL A 212 -9.00 13.23 18.83
N LYS A 213 -8.37 13.08 20.01
CA LYS A 213 -6.97 13.42 20.29
C LYS A 213 -6.19 12.19 20.81
N ALA A 214 -6.85 11.27 21.50
CA ALA A 214 -6.30 10.02 22.02
C ALA A 214 -7.26 8.84 21.79
N HIS A 215 -6.84 7.63 22.14
CA HIS A 215 -7.61 6.40 21.95
C HIS A 215 -8.99 6.43 22.62
N ALA A 216 -9.07 6.93 23.87
CA ALA A 216 -10.34 6.97 24.61
C ALA A 216 -11.42 7.81 23.92
N ASP A 217 -11.01 8.86 23.21
CA ASP A 217 -11.90 9.78 22.50
C ASP A 217 -12.59 9.13 21.28
N ILE A 218 -12.01 8.04 20.75
CA ILE A 218 -12.58 7.31 19.62
C ILE A 218 -13.94 6.74 20.01
N GLU A 219 -14.04 6.17 21.22
CA GLU A 219 -15.29 5.61 21.74
C GLU A 219 -16.32 6.70 22.07
N GLU A 220 -15.88 7.84 22.59
CA GLU A 220 -16.77 8.99 22.80
C GLU A 220 -17.35 9.51 21.48
N PHE A 221 -16.50 9.65 20.45
CA PHE A 221 -16.94 10.07 19.13
C PHE A 221 -17.89 9.05 18.47
N ARG A 222 -17.67 7.76 18.71
CA ARG A 222 -18.60 6.69 18.28
C ARG A 222 -19.97 6.84 18.95
N LYS A 223 -19.99 7.03 20.27
CA LYS A 223 -21.24 7.19 21.05
C LYS A 223 -22.04 8.41 20.63
N VAL A 224 -21.41 9.58 20.53
CA VAL A 224 -22.12 10.84 20.19
C VAL A 224 -22.68 10.85 18.77
N THR A 225 -22.11 10.05 17.86
CA THR A 225 -22.58 9.95 16.48
C THR A 225 -23.52 8.78 16.25
N GLY A 226 -23.77 7.92 17.25
CA GLY A 226 -24.54 6.68 17.07
C GLY A 226 -23.94 5.69 16.04
N ALA A 227 -22.73 5.96 15.54
CA ALA A 227 -22.13 5.20 14.47
C ALA A 227 -21.66 3.83 14.96
N SER A 228 -21.58 2.86 14.05
CA SER A 228 -21.10 1.52 14.40
C SER A 228 -19.59 1.49 14.65
N SER A 229 -18.84 2.42 14.05
CA SER A 229 -17.39 2.40 13.93
C SER A 229 -16.84 3.81 13.72
N VAL A 230 -15.54 4.00 13.89
CA VAL A 230 -14.88 5.31 13.72
C VAL A 230 -13.70 5.20 12.77
N MET A 231 -13.59 6.18 11.87
CA MET A 231 -12.47 6.33 10.96
C MET A 231 -11.66 7.60 11.30
N VAL A 232 -10.37 7.42 11.60
CA VAL A 232 -9.47 8.48 12.07
C VAL A 232 -8.46 8.86 10.98
N ALA A 233 -8.35 10.16 10.67
CA ALA A 233 -7.46 10.69 9.64
C ALA A 233 -6.31 11.49 10.24
N ARG A 234 -6.53 12.78 10.54
CA ARG A 234 -5.48 13.72 10.96
C ARG A 234 -4.79 13.32 12.25
N ALA A 235 -5.54 12.80 13.24
CA ALA A 235 -4.93 12.36 14.49
C ALA A 235 -3.94 11.21 14.26
N ALA A 236 -4.29 10.24 13.41
CA ALA A 236 -3.39 9.16 13.00
C ALA A 236 -2.24 9.63 12.10
N MET A 237 -2.46 10.62 11.24
CA MET A 237 -1.39 11.25 10.44
C MET A 237 -0.34 11.94 11.33
N TRP A 238 -0.77 12.56 12.43
CA TRP A 238 0.13 13.22 13.38
C TRP A 238 0.82 12.22 14.30
N ASN A 239 0.07 11.22 14.77
CA ASN A 239 0.60 10.16 15.61
C ASN A 239 -0.25 8.88 15.44
N PRO A 240 0.20 7.89 14.66
CA PRO A 240 -0.49 6.61 14.49
C PRO A 240 -0.81 5.87 15.79
N SER A 241 -0.07 6.14 16.89
CA SER A 241 -0.36 5.56 18.20
C SER A 241 -1.68 6.08 18.82
N VAL A 242 -2.43 6.94 18.13
CA VAL A 242 -3.82 7.27 18.52
C VAL A 242 -4.72 6.04 18.62
N PHE A 243 -4.39 4.95 17.91
CA PHE A 243 -5.10 3.67 18.02
C PHE A 243 -4.66 2.83 19.23
N ARG A 244 -3.59 3.21 19.93
CA ARG A 244 -3.01 2.43 21.02
C ARG A 244 -3.82 2.60 22.30
N SER A 245 -4.36 1.49 22.80
CA SER A 245 -5.21 1.48 23.99
C SER A 245 -4.48 1.88 25.28
N GLN A 246 -3.16 1.65 25.36
CA GLN A 246 -2.33 2.06 26.51
C GLN A 246 -1.86 3.53 26.44
N GLY A 247 -2.40 4.33 25.51
CA GLY A 247 -2.08 5.75 25.35
C GLY A 247 -1.03 6.02 24.26
N LEU A 248 -0.89 7.31 23.95
CA LEU A 248 0.01 7.82 22.91
C LEU A 248 1.48 7.57 23.28
N LEU A 249 2.25 7.17 22.28
CA LEU A 249 3.71 7.17 22.33
C LEU A 249 4.26 8.55 21.97
N SER A 250 5.53 8.79 22.31
CA SER A 250 6.22 10.00 21.87
C SER A 250 6.31 10.06 20.35
N VAL A 251 6.37 11.28 19.80
CA VAL A 251 6.46 11.47 18.34
C VAL A 251 7.77 10.87 17.82
N GLU A 252 8.83 10.97 18.61
CA GLU A 252 10.16 10.46 18.32
C GLU A 252 10.16 8.93 18.16
N GLU A 253 9.56 8.19 19.11
CA GLU A 253 9.43 6.72 19.01
C GLU A 253 8.61 6.30 17.77
N VAL A 254 7.51 6.99 17.53
CA VAL A 254 6.60 6.70 16.40
C VAL A 254 7.28 6.95 15.06
N MET A 255 8.07 8.02 14.96
CA MET A 255 8.85 8.35 13.76
C MET A 255 9.94 7.33 13.49
N GLU A 256 10.61 6.81 14.53
CA GLU A 256 11.60 5.74 14.39
C GLU A 256 10.98 4.46 13.81
N GLU A 257 9.85 4.01 14.38
CA GLU A 257 9.14 2.81 13.90
C GLU A 257 8.57 2.99 12.49
N TYR A 258 8.04 4.18 12.16
CA TYR A 258 7.64 4.52 10.80
C TYR A 258 8.80 4.40 9.82
N LEU A 259 9.97 4.92 10.20
CA LEU A 259 11.16 4.92 9.35
C LEU A 259 11.67 3.50 9.13
N LYS A 260 11.63 2.61 10.13
CA LYS A 260 11.95 1.18 9.97
C LYS A 260 11.09 0.51 8.90
N TYR A 261 9.79 0.78 8.89
CA TYR A 261 8.90 0.29 7.82
C TYR A 261 9.20 0.92 6.46
N ALA A 262 9.45 2.24 6.43
CA ALA A 262 9.77 2.94 5.20
C ALA A 262 11.04 2.38 4.53
N ILE A 263 12.06 2.00 5.31
CA ILE A 263 13.29 1.38 4.79
C ILE A 263 13.01 -0.05 4.33
N ARG A 264 12.34 -0.86 5.16
CA ARG A 264 12.07 -2.28 4.87
C ARG A 264 11.29 -2.45 3.57
N TYR A 265 10.31 -1.58 3.34
CA TYR A 265 9.44 -1.64 2.18
C TYR A 265 9.80 -0.61 1.11
N ASP A 266 11.06 -0.17 1.05
CA ASP A 266 11.60 0.74 0.03
C ASP A 266 10.64 1.89 -0.33
N ASN A 267 10.13 2.57 0.70
CA ASN A 267 9.23 3.69 0.54
C ASN A 267 10.00 4.90 0.02
N HIS A 268 9.46 5.59 -0.98
CA HIS A 268 10.16 6.68 -1.63
C HIS A 268 10.52 7.81 -0.64
N ALA A 269 11.76 8.30 -0.66
CA ALA A 269 12.28 9.25 0.32
C ALA A 269 11.46 10.54 0.44
N PHE A 270 10.93 11.06 -0.68
CA PHE A 270 9.99 12.19 -0.66
C PHE A 270 8.73 11.92 0.17
N ASN A 271 8.16 10.72 0.05
CA ASN A 271 6.97 10.32 0.80
C ASN A 271 7.31 10.12 2.29
N THR A 272 8.41 9.41 2.58
CA THR A 272 8.94 9.23 3.93
C THR A 272 9.11 10.58 4.63
N LYS A 273 9.80 11.52 3.98
CA LYS A 273 9.99 12.89 4.48
C LYS A 273 8.67 13.61 4.69
N TYR A 274 7.72 13.52 3.75
CA TYR A 274 6.42 14.16 3.86
C TYR A 274 5.67 13.72 5.13
N CYS A 275 5.58 12.40 5.37
CA CYS A 275 4.89 11.85 6.54
C CYS A 275 5.57 12.23 7.85
N LEU A 276 6.91 12.13 7.92
CA LEU A 276 7.67 12.55 9.10
C LEU A 276 7.47 14.05 9.41
N CYS A 277 7.41 14.92 8.39
CA CYS A 277 7.05 16.33 8.57
C CYS A 277 5.61 16.52 9.10
N GLN A 278 4.66 15.68 8.69
CA GLN A 278 3.30 15.73 9.24
C GLN A 278 3.27 15.34 10.72
N MET A 279 4.11 14.40 11.16
CA MET A 279 4.22 13.99 12.56
C MET A 279 4.86 15.09 13.42
N LEU A 280 5.91 15.76 12.91
CA LEU A 280 6.56 16.87 13.61
C LEU A 280 5.64 18.08 13.80
N ARG A 281 4.70 18.33 12.88
CA ARG A 281 3.77 19.47 12.92
C ARG A 281 4.45 20.82 13.17
N ASP A 282 4.33 21.35 14.39
CA ASP A 282 4.89 22.60 14.87
C ASP A 282 6.39 22.51 15.19
N LYS A 283 6.91 21.28 15.40
CA LYS A 283 8.34 21.02 15.61
C LYS A 283 9.16 20.95 14.30
N VAL A 284 8.59 21.26 13.13
CA VAL A 284 9.31 21.20 11.84
C VAL A 284 10.50 22.18 11.77
N GLU A 285 10.51 23.24 12.58
CA GLU A 285 11.63 24.19 12.68
C GLU A 285 12.69 23.82 13.74
N SER A 286 12.50 22.71 14.44
CA SER A 286 13.52 22.15 15.35
C SER A 286 14.78 21.75 14.57
N PRO A 287 15.94 21.54 15.23
CA PRO A 287 17.15 21.04 14.58
C PRO A 287 16.89 19.76 13.76
N LEU A 288 16.15 18.81 14.34
CA LEU A 288 15.74 17.57 13.68
C LEU A 288 14.84 17.84 12.46
N GLY A 289 13.87 18.74 12.59
CA GLY A 289 12.99 19.12 11.48
C GLY A 289 13.72 19.80 10.32
N LYS A 290 14.74 20.63 10.61
CA LYS A 290 15.61 21.23 9.59
C LYS A 290 16.47 20.19 8.87
N GLN A 291 17.06 19.25 9.62
CA GLN A 291 17.81 18.13 9.05
C GLN A 291 16.93 17.25 8.15
N LEU A 292 15.72 16.93 8.61
CA LEU A 292 14.74 16.17 7.82
C LEU A 292 14.38 16.92 6.52
N LYS A 293 14.17 18.24 6.56
CA LYS A 293 13.86 19.05 5.38
C LYS A 293 14.98 19.00 4.33
N SER A 294 16.24 19.06 4.77
CA SER A 294 17.40 19.03 3.87
C SER A 294 17.69 17.65 3.28
N ALA A 295 17.30 16.57 3.94
CA ALA A 295 17.52 15.20 3.47
C ALA A 295 16.85 14.92 2.11
N GLN A 296 17.60 14.32 1.19
CA GLN A 296 17.18 13.93 -0.15
C GLN A 296 16.96 12.42 -0.28
N THR A 297 17.62 11.62 0.55
CA THR A 297 17.58 10.16 0.51
C THR A 297 17.10 9.56 1.83
N ASN A 298 16.55 8.34 1.81
CA ASN A 298 16.21 7.62 3.05
C ASN A 298 17.44 7.41 3.94
N LYS A 299 18.63 7.25 3.35
CA LYS A 299 19.90 7.17 4.08
C LYS A 299 20.15 8.42 4.93
N GLU A 300 20.07 9.61 4.32
CA GLU A 300 20.24 10.89 5.03
C GLU A 300 19.17 11.11 6.09
N ILE A 301 17.92 10.67 5.83
CA ILE A 301 16.87 10.69 6.84
C ILE A 301 17.29 9.83 8.03
N CYS A 302 17.72 8.58 7.81
CA CYS A 302 18.14 7.65 8.87
C CYS A 302 19.31 8.18 9.71
N GLU A 303 20.24 8.91 9.09
CA GLU A 303 21.36 9.53 9.80
C GLU A 303 20.89 10.51 10.88
N GLY A 304 19.77 11.21 10.66
CA GLY A 304 19.17 12.11 11.66
C GLY A 304 18.46 11.42 12.82
N TYR A 305 18.14 10.13 12.70
CA TYR A 305 17.46 9.34 13.73
C TYR A 305 18.37 8.27 14.35
N GLY A 306 19.67 8.25 14.03
CA GLY A 306 20.58 7.22 14.53
C GLY A 306 20.32 5.82 13.97
N LEU A 307 19.63 5.70 12.84
CA LEU A 307 19.25 4.42 12.21
C LEU A 307 20.20 3.99 11.08
N GLN A 308 21.46 4.46 11.06
CA GLN A 308 22.40 4.18 9.98
C GLN A 308 22.69 2.67 9.84
N GLU A 309 22.91 1.99 10.97
CA GLU A 309 23.21 0.55 10.96
C GLU A 309 21.99 -0.27 10.56
N TYR A 310 20.79 0.12 11.02
CA TYR A 310 19.54 -0.50 10.57
C TYR A 310 19.34 -0.32 9.06
N TYR A 311 19.57 0.88 8.54
CA TYR A 311 19.48 1.16 7.10
C TYR A 311 20.46 0.29 6.30
N LYS A 312 21.74 0.27 6.70
CA LYS A 312 22.77 -0.54 6.02
C LYS A 312 22.40 -2.03 6.02
N LYS A 313 22.02 -2.57 7.19
CA LYS A 313 21.64 -3.98 7.34
C LYS A 313 20.44 -4.32 6.46
N THR A 314 19.37 -3.53 6.55
CA THR A 314 18.15 -3.75 5.75
C THR A 314 18.45 -3.66 4.26
N GLN A 315 19.21 -2.66 3.81
CA GLN A 315 19.59 -2.52 2.40
C GLN A 315 20.48 -3.68 1.92
N ALA A 316 21.34 -4.23 2.78
CA ALA A 316 22.13 -5.42 2.47
C ALA A 316 21.25 -6.67 2.34
N GLU A 317 20.20 -6.81 3.16
CA GLU A 317 19.21 -7.89 3.06
C GLU A 317 18.33 -7.75 1.81
N LEU A 318 18.03 -6.52 1.38
CA LEU A 318 17.31 -6.24 0.14
C LEU A 318 18.16 -6.39 -1.11
N GLN A 319 19.49 -6.34 -0.97
CA GLN A 319 20.42 -6.62 -2.06
C GLN A 319 20.60 -8.14 -2.21
N TYR A 320 20.62 -8.61 -3.46
CA TYR A 320 21.11 -9.95 -3.73
C TYR A 320 22.56 -10.04 -3.24
N PRO A 321 22.93 -11.02 -2.40
CA PRO A 321 24.30 -11.21 -1.97
C PRO A 321 25.20 -11.21 -3.19
N GLY A 322 26.29 -10.43 -3.16
CA GLY A 322 27.19 -10.26 -4.30
C GLY A 322 27.79 -11.55 -4.86
N GLU A 323 27.61 -12.68 -4.18
CA GLU A 323 27.99 -14.02 -4.63
C GLU A 323 26.99 -14.67 -5.59
N PHE A 324 25.67 -14.41 -5.49
CA PHE A 324 24.65 -15.08 -6.31
C PHE A 324 23.52 -14.13 -6.71
N SER A 325 23.34 -13.97 -8.03
CA SER A 325 22.20 -13.25 -8.60
C SER A 325 21.02 -14.18 -8.92
N PRO A 326 19.77 -13.69 -9.02
CA PRO A 326 18.61 -14.50 -9.42
C PRO A 326 18.84 -15.35 -10.66
N LYS A 327 19.50 -14.79 -11.66
CA LYS A 327 19.92 -15.51 -12.88
C LYS A 327 20.86 -16.68 -12.59
N MET A 328 21.80 -16.51 -11.67
CA MET A 328 22.71 -17.58 -11.24
C MET A 328 21.98 -18.63 -10.42
N PHE A 329 21.06 -18.22 -9.54
CA PHE A 329 20.26 -19.14 -8.75
C PHE A 329 19.37 -20.02 -9.64
N LEU A 330 18.64 -19.42 -10.59
CA LEU A 330 17.82 -20.17 -11.55
C LEU A 330 18.65 -21.16 -12.37
N LEU A 331 19.88 -20.77 -12.76
CA LEU A 331 20.79 -21.64 -13.47
C LEU A 331 21.25 -22.84 -12.61
N GLU A 332 21.72 -22.60 -11.38
CA GLU A 332 22.18 -23.68 -10.50
C GLU A 332 21.04 -24.60 -10.06
N TRP A 333 19.85 -24.04 -9.81
CA TRP A 333 18.65 -24.83 -9.57
C TRP A 333 18.30 -25.71 -10.78
N SER A 334 18.31 -25.17 -12.00
CA SER A 334 18.02 -25.97 -13.21
C SER A 334 19.00 -27.14 -13.39
N ARG A 335 20.28 -26.94 -13.03
CA ARG A 335 21.29 -28.00 -13.05
C ARG A 335 21.03 -29.07 -12.01
N LYS A 336 20.68 -28.68 -10.78
CA LYS A 336 20.38 -29.60 -9.69
C LYS A 336 19.18 -30.49 -9.99
N GLU A 337 18.15 -29.92 -10.61
CA GLU A 337 16.94 -30.64 -11.02
C GLU A 337 17.08 -31.36 -12.37
N ASN A 338 18.28 -31.35 -12.97
CA ASN A 338 18.57 -31.96 -14.28
C ASN A 338 17.64 -31.48 -15.41
N LEU A 339 17.30 -30.19 -15.39
CA LEU A 339 16.44 -29.52 -16.37
C LEU A 339 17.27 -28.80 -17.44
N GLU A 340 16.61 -28.42 -18.54
CA GLU A 340 17.22 -27.52 -19.53
C GLU A 340 17.61 -26.18 -18.90
N GLN A 341 18.79 -25.67 -19.27
CA GLN A 341 19.28 -24.41 -18.75
C GLN A 341 18.40 -23.22 -19.21
N PRO A 342 18.18 -22.22 -18.33
CA PRO A 342 17.36 -21.06 -18.66
C PRO A 342 17.96 -20.25 -19.83
N ARG A 343 17.16 -20.00 -20.87
CA ARG A 343 17.55 -19.22 -22.05
C ARG A 343 16.96 -17.82 -21.99
N TYR A 344 17.77 -16.80 -22.21
CA TYR A 344 17.37 -15.41 -22.12
C TYR A 344 17.33 -14.74 -23.50
N GLU A 345 16.20 -14.12 -23.82
CA GLU A 345 16.00 -13.27 -25.00
C GLU A 345 15.75 -11.85 -24.51
N THR A 346 16.64 -10.90 -24.83
CA THR A 346 16.54 -9.51 -24.36
C THR A 346 16.37 -8.55 -25.52
N VAL A 347 15.34 -7.71 -25.44
CA VAL A 347 15.03 -6.64 -26.40
C VAL A 347 15.36 -5.28 -25.81
N GLN A 348 15.74 -4.33 -26.67
CA GLN A 348 15.95 -2.93 -26.30
C GLN A 348 14.91 -2.05 -26.97
N ARG A 349 14.23 -1.20 -26.20
CA ARG A 349 13.24 -0.23 -26.69
C ARG A 349 13.94 0.98 -27.29
N SER A 350 13.52 1.40 -28.47
CA SER A 350 14.17 2.48 -29.22
C SER A 350 13.95 3.88 -28.63
N GLN A 351 12.83 4.10 -27.93
CA GLN A 351 12.43 5.43 -27.41
C GLN A 351 13.34 5.91 -26.27
N ASP A 352 13.69 5.03 -25.35
CA ASP A 352 14.40 5.35 -24.10
C ASP A 352 15.60 4.44 -23.82
N ARG A 353 15.93 3.55 -24.77
CA ARG A 353 17.03 2.58 -24.67
C ARG A 353 16.90 1.61 -23.51
N ALA A 354 15.71 1.46 -22.93
CA ALA A 354 15.45 0.52 -21.84
C ALA A 354 15.42 -0.94 -22.37
N PHE A 355 15.66 -1.91 -21.49
CA PHE A 355 15.81 -3.32 -21.82
C PHE A 355 14.70 -4.17 -21.18
N GLN A 356 14.17 -5.16 -21.90
CA GLN A 356 13.28 -6.16 -21.32
C GLN A 356 13.75 -7.54 -21.71
N SER A 357 13.79 -8.47 -20.75
CA SER A 357 14.25 -9.85 -20.98
C SER A 357 13.11 -10.83 -20.76
N MET A 358 13.16 -11.92 -21.51
CA MET A 358 12.32 -13.08 -21.38
C MET A 358 13.20 -14.29 -21.12
N VAL A 359 12.95 -14.99 -20.02
CA VAL A 359 13.60 -16.27 -19.72
C VAL A 359 12.69 -17.42 -20.12
N THR A 360 13.23 -18.38 -20.86
CA THR A 360 12.56 -19.63 -21.21
C THR A 360 13.12 -20.75 -20.34
N MET A 361 12.25 -21.48 -19.67
CA MET A 361 12.61 -22.65 -18.88
C MET A 361 11.51 -23.71 -18.98
N THR A 362 11.91 -24.97 -19.21
CA THR A 362 10.99 -26.12 -19.39
C THR A 362 9.82 -25.85 -20.36
N GLY A 363 10.11 -25.17 -21.46
CA GLY A 363 9.12 -24.80 -22.49
C GLY A 363 8.21 -23.63 -22.12
N LYS A 364 8.31 -23.08 -20.91
CA LYS A 364 7.54 -21.90 -20.46
C LYS A 364 8.39 -20.64 -20.53
N LYS A 365 7.75 -19.52 -20.87
CA LYS A 365 8.37 -18.20 -21.00
C LYS A 365 7.92 -17.29 -19.87
N TYR A 366 8.88 -16.64 -19.22
CA TYR A 366 8.66 -15.74 -18.10
C TYR A 366 9.31 -14.40 -18.44
N ARG A 367 8.61 -13.31 -18.18
CA ARG A 367 9.12 -11.95 -18.40
C ARG A 367 8.64 -11.03 -17.30
N SER A 368 9.47 -10.07 -16.94
CA SER A 368 8.98 -8.87 -16.24
C SER A 368 8.21 -8.00 -17.23
N THR A 369 7.13 -7.36 -16.79
CA THR A 369 6.48 -6.31 -17.60
C THR A 369 7.27 -5.00 -17.58
N LEU A 370 8.15 -4.82 -16.58
CA LEU A 370 9.00 -3.65 -16.42
C LEU A 370 10.15 -3.64 -17.43
N TRP A 371 10.54 -2.43 -17.83
CA TRP A 371 11.73 -2.18 -18.65
C TRP A 371 12.85 -1.70 -17.74
N GLU A 372 14.07 -2.16 -18.02
CA GLU A 372 15.21 -2.00 -17.12
C GLU A 372 16.31 -1.13 -17.75
N LYS A 373 17.07 -0.44 -16.90
CA LYS A 373 18.12 0.48 -17.36
C LYS A 373 19.31 -0.23 -18.01
N SER A 374 19.43 -1.55 -17.83
CA SER A 374 20.48 -2.35 -18.45
C SER A 374 20.00 -3.76 -18.80
N LYS A 375 20.62 -4.36 -19.82
CA LYS A 375 20.43 -5.78 -20.17
C LYS A 375 20.62 -6.70 -18.96
N LYS A 376 21.62 -6.42 -18.11
CA LYS A 376 21.88 -7.20 -16.89
C LYS A 376 20.66 -7.19 -15.98
N TYR A 377 20.09 -6.03 -15.68
CA TYR A 377 18.91 -5.93 -14.82
C TYR A 377 17.67 -6.57 -15.44
N ALA A 378 17.47 -6.41 -16.75
CA ALA A 378 16.38 -7.06 -17.49
C ALA A 378 16.40 -8.59 -17.33
N GLU A 379 17.57 -9.20 -17.47
CA GLU A 379 17.74 -10.64 -17.31
C GLU A 379 17.49 -11.07 -15.86
N GLN A 380 17.97 -10.32 -14.87
CA GLN A 380 17.67 -10.60 -13.45
C GLN A 380 16.16 -10.52 -13.18
N ALA A 381 15.48 -9.48 -13.67
CA ALA A 381 14.04 -9.30 -13.50
C ALA A 381 13.23 -10.48 -14.06
N SER A 382 13.57 -10.96 -15.25
CA SER A 382 12.91 -12.14 -15.83
C SER A 382 13.20 -13.43 -15.04
N ALA A 383 14.41 -13.59 -14.50
CA ALA A 383 14.78 -14.72 -13.65
C ALA A 383 13.99 -14.72 -12.33
N ILE A 384 13.82 -13.55 -11.71
CA ILE A 384 13.01 -13.38 -10.51
C ILE A 384 11.56 -13.81 -10.76
N VAL A 385 10.96 -13.37 -11.87
CA VAL A 385 9.58 -13.77 -12.24
C VAL A 385 9.48 -15.30 -12.37
N CYS A 386 10.46 -15.92 -13.03
CA CYS A 386 10.51 -17.38 -13.18
C CYS A 386 10.59 -18.09 -11.81
N LEU A 387 11.53 -17.69 -10.95
CA LEU A 387 11.73 -18.28 -9.62
C LEU A 387 10.48 -18.19 -8.76
N ARG A 388 9.81 -17.02 -8.74
CA ARG A 388 8.56 -16.83 -7.99
C ARG A 388 7.43 -17.73 -8.48
N VAL A 389 7.24 -17.83 -9.79
CA VAL A 389 6.17 -18.67 -10.36
C VAL A 389 6.39 -20.15 -10.01
N LEU A 390 7.65 -20.55 -9.78
CA LEU A 390 8.01 -21.90 -9.36
C LEU A 390 8.03 -22.09 -7.84
N GLY A 391 7.78 -21.03 -7.06
CA GLY A 391 7.85 -21.08 -5.60
C GLY A 391 9.27 -21.30 -5.07
N LEU A 392 10.29 -20.87 -5.82
CA LEU A 392 11.70 -21.04 -5.49
C LEU A 392 12.28 -19.76 -4.87
N PRO A 393 13.35 -19.89 -4.05
CA PRO A 393 14.12 -18.75 -3.57
C PRO A 393 14.65 -17.89 -4.70
N GLU A 394 14.74 -16.57 -4.49
CA GLU A 394 15.31 -15.61 -5.45
C GLU A 394 16.83 -15.46 -5.28
N GLY A 395 17.41 -16.12 -4.27
CA GLY A 395 18.81 -16.03 -3.89
C GLY A 395 19.10 -14.84 -2.97
N ARG A 396 18.13 -14.37 -2.18
CA ARG A 396 18.34 -13.28 -1.21
C ARG A 396 19.14 -13.75 0.01
N ALA A 397 19.79 -12.82 0.69
CA ALA A 397 20.51 -13.12 1.92
C ALA A 397 19.51 -13.66 2.98
N GLY A 398 19.73 -14.89 3.45
CA GLY A 398 18.88 -15.53 4.46
C GLY A 398 17.78 -16.46 3.91
N GLU A 399 17.62 -16.59 2.58
CA GLU A 399 16.80 -17.66 2.02
C GLU A 399 17.55 -19.01 2.18
N GLU A 400 17.22 -19.78 3.22
CA GLU A 400 17.79 -21.12 3.40
C GLU A 400 17.24 -22.08 2.34
N TYR A 401 18.07 -22.43 1.35
CA TYR A 401 17.96 -23.71 0.64
C TYR A 401 19.23 -24.52 0.90
N SER A 402 19.12 -25.44 1.87
CA SER A 402 20.17 -26.38 2.25
C SER A 402 20.59 -27.23 1.03
N GLY A 403 21.80 -26.99 0.53
CA GLY A 403 22.46 -27.90 -0.41
C GLY A 403 22.52 -27.49 -1.88
N LEU A 404 22.50 -26.18 -2.21
CA LEU A 404 23.06 -25.68 -3.48
C LEU A 404 24.48 -25.10 -3.32
N VAL A 405 24.95 -24.98 -2.07
CA VAL A 405 26.27 -24.45 -1.73
C VAL A 405 27.26 -25.60 -1.62
N GLY A 406 27.83 -26.02 -2.76
CA GLY A 406 28.78 -27.12 -2.84
C GLY A 406 29.87 -26.92 -3.90
N LYS A 407 30.98 -26.30 -3.47
CA LYS A 407 32.33 -26.33 -4.05
C LYS A 407 32.50 -25.89 -5.52
N ARG A 408 33.02 -24.66 -5.70
CA ARG A 408 34.13 -24.43 -6.65
C ARG A 408 35.40 -24.17 -5.86
N LYS A 409 36.08 -25.23 -5.39
CA LYS A 409 37.54 -25.15 -5.23
C LYS A 409 38.11 -25.18 -6.63
N ARG A 410 38.79 -24.12 -7.03
CA ARG A 410 39.62 -24.06 -8.22
C ARG A 410 40.70 -25.13 -8.03
N GLU A 411 40.62 -26.25 -8.73
CA GLU A 411 41.73 -27.21 -8.79
C GLU A 411 42.87 -26.53 -9.53
N GLU A 412 43.93 -26.17 -8.79
CA GLU A 412 45.22 -25.85 -9.36
C GLU A 412 45.70 -27.10 -10.13
N LYS A 413 45.74 -26.99 -11.45
CA LYS A 413 46.39 -27.98 -12.31
C LYS A 413 47.87 -28.02 -11.94
N ASN A 414 48.27 -29.11 -11.29
CA ASN A 414 49.65 -29.55 -11.17
C ASN A 414 50.33 -29.52 -12.55
N MET A 415 51.34 -28.66 -12.69
CA MET A 415 52.32 -28.74 -13.76
C MET A 415 53.54 -29.48 -13.22
N HIS A 416 53.51 -30.80 -13.33
CA HIS A 416 54.68 -31.68 -13.23
C HIS A 416 54.59 -32.68 -14.38
N SER A 417 55.19 -32.32 -15.52
CA SER A 417 55.67 -33.32 -16.48
C SER A 417 57.19 -33.29 -16.44
N LEU A 418 57.72 -34.39 -15.93
CA LEU A 418 59.11 -34.80 -15.98
C LEU A 418 59.66 -34.71 -17.42
N THR A 419 60.83 -34.10 -17.56
CA THR A 419 61.79 -34.43 -18.63
C THR A 419 63.16 -34.63 -17.99
N THR A 420 63.58 -35.88 -17.97
CA THR A 420 64.96 -36.36 -17.85
C THR A 420 64.94 -37.56 -18.80
N THR A 421 65.81 -37.75 -19.79
CA THR A 421 67.28 -37.83 -19.70
C THR A 421 67.85 -37.93 -21.13
N LEU A 422 69.08 -37.43 -21.30
CA LEU A 422 70.12 -37.72 -22.32
C LEU A 422 69.79 -37.62 -23.83
#